data_AF-A0AA39W8F7-F1
#
_entry.id   AF-A0AA39W8F7-F1
#
_cell.length_a   1.000
_cell.length_b   1.000
_cell.length_c   1.000
_cell.angle_alpha   90.00
_cell.angle_beta   90.00
_cell.angle_gamma   90.00
#
_symmetry.space_group_name_H-M   'P 1'
#
loop_
_entity.id
_entity.type
_entity.pdbx_description
1 polymer ?
#
loop_
_entity_poly.entity_id
_entity_poly.type
_entity_poly.pdbx_seq_one_letter_code
_entity_poly.pdbx_strand_id
1 'polypeptide(L)' 'MTKYERARILGTRALQISMNAPVMVELEGETDPLEIAMKELRERKIPFTIHRYLPDGSYEEWGVDELIVEDSWKRQVGGN' A
#
# COMPACT_ATOMS: atom_id res chain seq x y z
N MET A 1 -5.05 2.46 8.61
CA MET A 1 -5.42 1.87 7.31
C MET A 1 -6.24 0.62 7.54
N THR A 2 -7.41 0.50 6.91
CA THR A 2 -8.23 -0.73 7.02
C THR A 2 -7.64 -1.85 6.15
N LYS A 3 -8.02 -3.10 6.44
CA LYS A 3 -7.59 -4.25 5.62
C LYS A 3 -8.02 -4.15 4.14
N TYR A 4 -9.16 -3.50 3.88
CA TYR A 4 -9.70 -3.32 2.53
C TYR A 4 -8.90 -2.27 1.75
N GLU A 5 -8.60 -1.14 2.38
CA GLU A 5 -7.74 -0.10 1.83
C GLU A 5 -6.36 -0.66 1.48
N ARG A 6 -5.74 -1.38 2.43
CA ARG A 6 -4.44 -2.01 2.23
C ARG A 6 -4.43 -2.94 1.01
N ALA A 7 -5.40 -3.84 0.92
CA ALA A 7 -5.49 -4.76 -0.21
C ALA A 7 -5.65 -4.03 -1.55
N ARG A 8 -6.50 -2.99 -1.59
CA ARG A 8 -6.73 -2.19 -2.80
C ARG A 8 -5.50 -1.39 -3.21
N ILE A 9 -4.85 -0.72 -2.26
CA ILE A 9 -3.63 0.07 -2.50
C ILE A 9 -2.53 -0.81 -3.06
N LEU A 10 -2.26 -1.94 -2.41
CA LEU A 10 -1.22 -2.88 -2.85
C LEU A 10 -1.55 -3.46 -4.23
N GLY A 11 -2.79 -3.88 -4.47
CA GLY A 11 -3.20 -4.43 -5.77
C GLY A 11 -3.11 -3.39 -6.89
N THR A 12 -3.63 -2.18 -6.68
CA THR A 12 -3.54 -1.10 -7.67
C THR A 12 -2.10 -0.68 -7.92
N ARG A 13 -1.27 -0.58 -6.88
CA ARG A 13 0.12 -0.17 -7.04
C ARG A 13 0.97 -1.25 -7.72
N ALA A 14 0.79 -2.51 -7.35
CA ALA A 14 1.43 -3.64 -8.03
C ALA A 14 1.05 -3.69 -9.51
N LEU A 15 -0.21 -3.42 -9.86
CA LEU A 15 -0.64 -3.31 -11.26
C LEU A 15 0.09 -2.19 -12.00
N GLN A 16 0.19 -0.99 -11.41
CA GLN A 16 0.96 0.11 -12.01
C GLN A 16 2.42 -0.28 -12.26
N ILE A 17 3.08 -0.90 -11.28
CA ILE A 17 4.48 -1.36 -11.41
C ILE A 17 4.61 -2.40 -12.53
N SER A 18 3.66 -3.34 -12.63
CA SER A 18 3.64 -4.34 -13.71
C SER A 18 3.47 -3.73 -15.10
N MET A 19 2.86 -2.54 -15.17
CA MET A 19 2.73 -1.72 -16.38
C MET A 19 3.88 -0.72 -16.55
N ASN A 20 5.04 -1.00 -15.95
CA ASN A 20 6.26 -0.20 -16.03
C ASN A 20 6.12 1.23 -15.48
N ALA A 21 5.20 1.48 -14.54
CA ALA A 21 5.17 2.75 -13.83
C ALA A 21 6.45 2.95 -13.00
N PRO A 22 6.89 4.22 -12.79
CA PRO A 22 8.06 4.50 -11.96
C PRO A 22 7.89 3.99 -10.53
N VAL A 23 8.92 3.32 -10.02
CA VAL A 23 9.02 2.86 -8.63
C VAL A 23 9.61 3.97 -7.75
N MET A 24 9.07 4.14 -6.55
CA MET A 24 9.40 5.24 -5.62
C MET A 24 10.45 4.86 -4.57
N VAL A 25 10.88 3.60 -4.54
CA VAL A 25 11.89 3.03 -3.64
C VAL A 25 13.06 2.44 -4.42
N GLU A 26 14.21 2.30 -3.76
CA GLU A 26 15.33 1.58 -4.35
C GLU A 26 15.05 0.06 -4.33
N LEU A 27 15.35 -0.60 -5.45
CA LEU A 27 15.21 -2.04 -5.57
C LEU A 27 16.51 -2.72 -5.14
N GLU A 28 16.41 -3.70 -4.26
CA GLU A 28 17.49 -4.52 -3.70
C GLU A 28 17.40 -5.98 -4.20
N GLY A 29 16.82 -6.17 -5.39
CA GLY A 29 16.62 -7.49 -6.01
C GLY A 29 15.17 -7.96 -6.04
N GLU A 30 14.22 -7.16 -5.53
CA GLU A 30 12.80 -7.44 -5.69
C GLU A 30 12.42 -7.35 -7.18
N THR A 31 11.76 -8.40 -7.68
CA THR A 31 11.27 -8.46 -9.07
C THR A 31 9.75 -8.60 -9.14
N ASP A 32 9.12 -9.08 -8.06
CA ASP A 32 7.68 -9.21 -7.98
C ASP A 32 7.02 -7.84 -7.71
N PRO A 33 6.06 -7.40 -8.55
CA PRO A 33 5.41 -6.10 -8.39
C PRO A 33 4.69 -5.90 -7.05
N LEU A 34 4.16 -6.98 -6.46
CA LEU A 34 3.48 -6.91 -5.16
C LEU A 34 4.51 -6.75 -4.03
N GLU A 35 5.66 -7.43 -4.10
CA GLU A 35 6.77 -7.20 -3.16
C GLU A 35 7.27 -5.75 -3.20
N ILE A 36 7.44 -5.19 -4.40
CA ILE A 36 7.85 -3.79 -4.58
C ILE A 36 6.79 -2.85 -4.01
N ALA A 37 5.50 -3.06 -4.30
CA ALA A 37 4.42 -2.26 -3.73
C ALA A 37 4.36 -2.36 -2.19
N MET A 38 4.64 -3.54 -1.63
CA MET A 38 4.74 -3.73 -0.17
C MET A 38 5.92 -2.95 0.42
N LYS A 39 7.06 -2.90 -0.27
CA LYS A 39 8.22 -2.09 0.12
C LYS A 39 7.89 -0.60 0.10
N GLU A 40 7.27 -0.11 -0.98
CA GLU A 40 6.82 1.28 -1.07
C GLU A 40 5.82 1.65 0.03
N LEU A 41 4.89 0.75 0.38
CA LEU A 41 3.94 0.98 1.46
C LEU A 41 4.65 1.07 2.82
N ARG A 42 5.63 0.20 3.09
CA ARG A 42 6.41 0.20 4.34
C ARG A 42 7.24 1.47 4.48
N GLU A 43 7.80 1.96 3.39
CA GLU A 43 8.56 3.22 3.34
C GLU A 43 7.66 4.46 3.22
N ARG A 44 6.33 4.31 3.19
CA ARG A 44 5.34 5.39 3.04
C ARG A 44 5.54 6.24 1.78
N LYS A 45 5.94 5.61 0.67
CA LYS A 45 6.21 6.28 -0.61
C LYS A 45 5.17 6.03 -1.69
N ILE A 46 4.05 5.37 -1.38
CA ILE A 46 2.96 5.20 -2.34
C ILE A 46 2.24 6.56 -2.53
N PRO A 47 2.19 7.12 -3.75
CA PRO A 47 1.64 8.45 -4.00
C PRO A 47 0.11 8.41 -4.21
N PHE A 48 -0.63 7.82 -3.27
CA PHE A 48 -2.10 7.72 -3.32
C PHE A 48 -2.76 8.49 -2.17
N THR A 49 -3.96 8.99 -2.45
CA THR A 49 -4.90 9.55 -1.46
C THR A 49 -6.15 8.68 -1.44
N ILE A 50 -6.65 8.36 -0.24
CA ILE A 50 -7.90 7.62 -0.04
C ILE A 50 -9.02 8.61 0.25
N HIS A 51 -10.12 8.52 -0.50
CA HIS A 51 -11.36 9.24 -0.17
C HIS A 51 -12.29 8.30 0.60
N ARG A 52 -12.50 8.58 1.88
CA ARG A 52 -13.43 7.82 2.74
C ARG A 52 -14.78 8.52 2.74
N TYR A 53 -15.74 7.95 2.01
CA TYR A 53 -17.10 8.45 1.98
C TYR A 53 -17.86 8.09 3.26
N LEU A 54 -18.53 9.09 3.82
CA LEU A 54 -19.42 8.98 4.97
C LEU A 54 -20.86 8.69 4.51
N PRO A 55 -21.74 8.19 5.40
CA PRO A 55 -23.13 7.87 5.02
C PRO A 55 -23.97 9.05 4.52
N ASP A 56 -23.59 10.27 4.85
CA ASP A 56 -24.25 11.51 4.40
C ASP A 56 -23.78 11.98 3.01
N GLY A 57 -22.85 11.25 2.38
CA GLY A 57 -22.28 11.54 1.07
C GLY A 57 -21.06 12.48 1.10
N SER A 58 -20.71 13.02 2.27
CA SER A 58 -19.42 13.73 2.44
C SER A 58 -18.25 12.75 2.43
N TYR A 59 -17.01 13.26 2.35
CA TYR A 59 -15.82 12.42 2.41
C TYR A 59 -14.66 13.09 3.14
N GLU A 60 -13.77 12.26 3.66
CA GLU A 60 -12.47 12.66 4.19
C GLU A 60 -11.37 12.21 3.23
N GLU A 61 -10.39 13.08 2.97
CA GLU A 61 -9.19 12.74 2.23
C GLU A 61 -8.08 12.36 3.21
N TRP A 62 -7.52 11.17 3.00
CA TRP A 62 -6.40 10.67 3.78
C TRP A 62 -5.25 10.25 2.89
N GLY A 63 -4.06 10.83 3.08
CA GLY A 63 -2.84 10.38 2.44
C GLY A 63 -2.47 8.95 2.87
N VAL A 64 -1.94 8.14 1.96
CA VAL A 64 -1.49 6.78 2.35
C VAL A 64 -0.33 6.81 3.34
N ASP A 65 0.53 7.83 3.26
CA ASP A 65 1.70 8.06 4.09
C ASP A 65 1.39 8.45 5.55
N GLU A 66 0.22 9.04 5.81
CA GLU A 66 -0.25 9.40 7.15
C GLU A 66 -1.03 8.29 7.85
N LEU A 67 -1.52 7.28 7.11
CA LEU A 67 -2.31 6.21 7.70
C LEU A 67 -1.44 5.22 8.48
N ILE A 68 -1.88 4.90 9.69
CA ILE A 68 -1.24 3.84 10.50
C ILE A 68 -1.44 2.49 9.80
N VAL A 69 -0.34 1.84 9.43
CA VAL A 69 -0.32 0.49 8.86
C VAL A 69 0.05 -0.49 9.97
N GLU A 70 -0.88 -1.34 10.39
CA GLU A 70 -0.54 -2.47 11.25
C GLU A 70 0.14 -3.57 10.43
N ASP A 71 1.42 -3.82 10.68
CA ASP A 71 2.14 -4.97 10.12
C ASP A 71 1.84 -6.24 10.94
N SER A 72 0.56 -6.61 11.03
CA SER A 72 0.14 -7.81 11.77
C SER A 72 0.57 -9.11 11.07
N TRP A 73 0.99 -9.05 9.81
CA TRP A 73 1.40 -10.21 9.01
C TRP A 73 2.64 -10.90 9.55
N LYS A 74 3.60 -10.16 10.15
CA LYS A 74 4.79 -10.74 10.77
C LYS A 74 4.48 -11.67 11.96
N ARG A 75 3.30 -11.55 12.58
CA ARG A 75 2.88 -12.44 13.68
C ARG A 75 2.39 -13.80 13.19
N GLN A 76 2.07 -13.97 11.90
CA GLN A 76 1.51 -15.22 11.37
C GLN A 76 2.51 -16.08 10.60
N VAL A 77 3.67 -15.53 10.20
CA VAL A 77 4.75 -16.26 9.52
C VAL A 77 5.98 -16.50 10.40
N GLY A 78 5.90 -16.13 11.69
CA GLY A 78 6.86 -16.54 12.71
C GLY A 78 6.58 -17.96 13.21
N GLY A 79 6.78 -18.94 12.35
CA GLY A 79 6.91 -20.35 12.70
C GLY A 79 7.99 -20.92 11.81
N ASN A 80 9.11 -21.35 12.43
CA ASN A 80 10.33 -21.94 11.86
C ASN A 80 10.35 -22.25 10.36
#